data_AF-A0A485JAJ6-F1
#
_entry.id   AF-A0A485JAJ6-F1
#
_cell.length_a   1.000
_cell.length_b   1.000
_cell.length_c   1.000
_cell.angle_alpha   90.00
_cell.angle_beta   90.00
_cell.angle_gamma   90.00
#
_symmetry.space_group_name_H-M   'P 1'
#
loop_
_entity.id
_entity.type
_entity.pdbx_description
1 polymer ?
#
loop_
_entity_poly.entity_id
_entity_poly.type
_entity_poly.pdbx_seq_one_letter_code
_entity_poly.pdbx_strand_id
1 'polypeptide(L)'
;METQQALVANGLRHKIRLQVDGGLKTGVDIIKAAILGAESFGFGTGPMVALGCKYLRICHLNNCATGVATQDDKLRKNHYHGPAVQGD
;
A
#
# COMPACT_ATOMS: atom_id res chain seq x y z
N MET A 1 -6.37 -12.54 14.56
CA MET A 1 -4.98 -12.23 14.18
C MET A 1 -4.10 -13.20 14.93
N GLU A 2 -3.59 -14.22 14.24
CA GLU A 2 -2.81 -15.31 14.84
C GLU A 2 -1.51 -14.80 15.44
N THR A 3 -0.83 -13.88 14.75
CA THR A 3 0.41 -13.25 15.24
C THR A 3 0.21 -12.52 16.57
N GLN A 4 -0.89 -11.78 16.73
CA GLN A 4 -1.25 -11.13 18.00
C GLN A 4 -1.34 -12.17 19.13
N GLN A 5 -2.09 -13.25 18.91
CA GLN A 5 -2.32 -14.29 19.90
C GLN A 5 -1.01 -15.03 20.24
N ALA A 6 -0.22 -15.39 19.24
CA ALA A 6 1.07 -16.04 19.42
C ALA A 6 2.04 -15.17 20.24
N LEU A 7 2.11 -13.86 19.95
CA LEU A 7 2.99 -12.94 20.68
C LEU A 7 2.54 -12.70 22.12
N VAL A 8 1.23 -12.64 22.36
CA VAL A 8 0.68 -12.53 23.72
C VAL A 8 0.99 -13.80 24.52
N ALA A 9 0.73 -14.99 23.94
CA ALA A 9 1.00 -16.27 24.58
C ALA A 9 2.48 -16.47 24.94
N ASN A 10 3.40 -15.92 24.15
CA ASN A 10 4.84 -15.99 24.41
C ASN A 10 5.38 -14.78 25.21
N GLY A 11 4.53 -13.86 25.68
CA GLY A 11 4.98 -12.68 26.41
C GLY A 11 5.84 -11.70 25.59
N LEU A 12 5.80 -11.79 24.26
CA LEU A 12 6.61 -10.97 23.35
C LEU A 12 5.86 -9.76 22.78
N ARG A 13 4.55 -9.66 23.01
CA ARG A 13 3.72 -8.64 22.34
C ARG A 13 4.17 -7.20 22.56
N HIS A 14 4.70 -6.87 23.72
CA HIS A 14 5.17 -5.53 24.06
C HIS A 14 6.51 -5.17 23.39
N LYS A 15 7.22 -6.13 22.79
CA LYS A 15 8.56 -5.93 22.22
C LYS A 15 8.54 -5.50 20.75
N ILE A 16 7.41 -5.63 20.07
CA ILE A 16 7.31 -5.34 18.63
C ILE A 16 6.07 -4.52 18.32
N ARG A 17 6.15 -3.74 17.23
CA ARG A 17 4.98 -3.12 16.60
C ARG A 17 4.44 -4.04 15.52
N LEU A 18 3.13 -4.25 15.51
CA LEU A 18 2.47 -5.02 14.45
C LEU A 18 1.93 -4.09 13.36
N GLN A 19 2.45 -4.23 12.14
CA GLN A 19 1.93 -3.54 10.95
C GLN A 19 1.07 -4.48 10.12
N VAL A 20 -0.01 -3.94 9.54
CA VAL A 20 -0.88 -4.65 8.60
C VAL A 20 -1.08 -3.82 7.34
N ASP A 21 -1.18 -4.50 6.21
CA ASP A 21 -1.62 -3.94 4.95
C ASP A 21 -2.59 -4.91 4.26
N GLY A 22 -2.93 -4.65 3.00
CA GLY A 22 -3.78 -5.54 2.21
C GLY A 22 -5.24 -5.10 2.18
N GLY A 23 -5.61 -4.38 1.13
CA GLY A 23 -7.02 -4.08 0.83
C GLY A 23 -7.70 -3.08 1.77
N LEU A 24 -6.97 -2.40 2.65
CA LEU A 24 -7.48 -1.30 3.48
C LEU A 24 -7.92 -0.12 2.60
N LYS A 25 -9.21 0.21 2.60
CA LYS A 25 -9.79 1.29 1.77
C LYS A 25 -10.51 2.35 2.58
N THR A 26 -10.99 2.00 3.76
CA THR A 26 -11.84 2.85 4.59
C THR A 26 -11.32 2.94 6.01
N GLY A 27 -11.76 3.95 6.76
CA GLY A 27 -11.45 4.05 8.19
C GLY A 27 -11.96 2.85 9.00
N VAL A 28 -13.07 2.24 8.58
CA VAL A 28 -13.61 1.03 9.24
C VAL A 28 -12.64 -0.14 9.13
N ASP A 29 -11.95 -0.29 8.00
CA ASP A 29 -10.94 -1.34 7.82
C ASP A 29 -9.78 -1.15 8.79
N ILE A 30 -9.36 0.11 8.98
CA ILE A 30 -8.30 0.48 9.93
C ILE A 30 -8.73 0.15 11.36
N ILE A 31 -9.93 0.55 11.79
CA ILE A 31 -10.42 0.30 13.14
C ILE A 31 -10.57 -1.20 13.42
N LYS A 32 -11.11 -1.98 12.46
CA LYS A 32 -11.19 -3.43 12.58
C LYS A 32 -9.81 -4.04 12.77
N ALA A 33 -8.84 -3.62 11.96
CA ALA A 33 -7.48 -4.12 12.06
C ALA A 33 -6.78 -3.72 13.38
N ALA A 34 -7.05 -2.51 13.89
CA ALA A 34 -6.56 -2.05 15.19
C ALA A 34 -7.10 -2.92 16.34
N ILE A 35 -8.41 -3.19 16.36
CA ILE A 35 -9.05 -4.08 17.35
C ILE A 35 -8.45 -5.49 17.30
N LEU A 36 -8.05 -5.95 16.11
CA LEU A 36 -7.42 -7.26 15.92
C LEU A 36 -5.95 -7.31 16.36
N GLY A 37 -5.32 -6.18 16.71
CA GLY A 37 -3.98 -6.13 17.29
C GLY A 37 -2.95 -5.31 16.49
N ALA A 38 -3.33 -4.69 15.37
CA ALA A 38 -2.44 -3.85 14.58
C ALA A 38 -2.20 -2.47 15.24
N GLU A 39 -0.98 -1.96 15.07
CA GLU A 39 -0.55 -0.64 15.56
C GLU A 39 -0.05 0.28 14.44
N SER A 40 0.17 -0.27 13.25
CA SER A 40 0.57 0.46 12.05
C SER A 40 -0.18 -0.09 10.83
N PHE A 41 -0.43 0.77 9.84
CA PHE A 41 -1.25 0.45 8.67
C PHE A 41 -0.53 0.85 7.39
N GLY A 42 -0.28 -0.11 6.52
CA GLY A 42 0.32 0.09 5.20
C GLY A 42 -0.73 0.22 4.12
N PHE A 43 -0.52 1.15 3.18
CA PHE A 43 -1.40 1.38 2.05
C PHE A 43 -0.61 1.31 0.74
N GLY A 44 -0.93 0.33 -0.10
CA GLY A 44 -0.36 0.22 -1.46
C GLY A 44 -1.34 0.73 -2.51
N THR A 45 -2.38 -0.06 -2.77
CA THR A 45 -3.28 0.20 -3.91
C THR A 45 -4.08 1.50 -3.79
N GLY A 46 -4.52 1.87 -2.58
CA GLY A 46 -5.27 3.12 -2.36
C GLY A 46 -4.51 4.36 -2.85
N PRO A 47 -3.28 4.60 -2.34
CA PRO A 47 -2.40 5.66 -2.86
C PRO A 47 -2.12 5.56 -4.35
N MET A 48 -1.87 4.36 -4.89
CA MET A 48 -1.62 4.19 -6.34
C MET A 48 -2.82 4.65 -7.19
N VAL A 49 -4.04 4.41 -6.72
CA VAL A 49 -5.27 4.88 -7.38
C VAL A 49 -5.41 6.40 -7.26
N ALA A 50 -5.09 6.96 -6.09
CA ALA A 50 -5.07 8.42 -5.90
C ALA A 50 -4.06 9.12 -6.84
N LEU A 51 -2.96 8.44 -7.17
CA LEU A 51 -1.96 8.90 -8.14
C LEU A 51 -2.36 8.65 -9.62
N GLY A 52 -3.50 8.00 -9.89
CA GLY A 52 -4.03 7.81 -11.25
C GLY A 52 -4.02 6.36 -11.75
N CYS A 53 -3.80 5.34 -10.92
CA CYS A 53 -3.96 3.95 -11.34
C CYS A 53 -5.43 3.64 -11.70
N LYS A 54 -5.65 3.06 -12.90
CA LYS A 54 -6.98 2.67 -13.42
C LYS A 54 -7.30 1.17 -13.33
N TYR A 55 -6.55 0.40 -12.52
CA TYR A 55 -6.74 -1.05 -12.37
C TYR A 55 -6.71 -1.88 -13.68
N LEU A 56 -5.94 -1.44 -14.69
CA LEU A 56 -5.81 -2.18 -15.95
C LEU A 56 -5.08 -3.53 -15.80
N ARG A 57 -4.36 -3.74 -14.69
CA ARG A 57 -3.61 -4.97 -14.37
C ARG A 57 -2.54 -5.37 -15.40
N ILE A 58 -2.05 -4.39 -16.16
CA ILE A 58 -0.97 -4.54 -17.14
C ILE A 58 0.39 -4.05 -16.63
N CYS A 59 0.55 -3.86 -15.32
CA CYS A 59 1.76 -3.26 -14.73
C CYS A 59 3.04 -4.02 -15.11
N HIS A 60 2.96 -5.34 -15.28
CA HIS A 60 4.07 -6.21 -15.66
C HIS A 60 4.53 -6.04 -17.13
N LEU A 61 3.76 -5.34 -17.97
CA LEU A 61 4.07 -5.13 -19.39
C LEU A 61 4.87 -3.85 -19.65
N ASN A 62 5.24 -3.10 -18.60
CA ASN A 62 5.88 -1.79 -18.70
C ASN A 62 5.09 -0.74 -19.53
N ASN A 63 3.81 -0.98 -19.82
CA ASN A 63 2.96 -0.13 -20.66
C ASN A 63 1.78 0.45 -19.87
N CYS A 64 2.06 1.04 -18.71
CA CYS A 64 1.03 1.64 -17.87
C CYS A 64 0.47 2.91 -18.54
N ALA A 65 -0.79 2.87 -18.95
CA ALA A 65 -1.46 3.97 -19.66
C ALA A 65 -1.55 5.29 -18.88
N THR A 66 -1.30 5.28 -17.56
CA THR A 66 -1.31 6.47 -16.70
C THR A 66 0.06 6.81 -16.14
N GLY A 67 1.13 6.18 -16.64
CA GLY A 67 2.51 6.50 -16.22
C GLY A 67 2.86 6.08 -14.78
N VAL A 68 1.94 5.46 -14.03
CA VAL A 68 2.13 5.13 -12.61
C VAL A 68 3.10 3.96 -12.40
N ALA A 69 3.01 2.90 -13.21
CA ALA A 69 3.79 1.67 -13.06
C ALA A 69 4.50 1.31 -14.38
N THR A 70 5.41 2.17 -14.82
CA THR A 70 6.24 2.00 -16.02
C THR A 70 7.56 2.74 -15.86
N GLN A 71 8.61 2.22 -16.50
CA GLN A 71 9.92 2.86 -16.66
C GLN A 71 10.08 3.51 -18.04
N ASP A 72 9.07 3.48 -18.90
CA ASP A 72 9.09 4.20 -20.18
C ASP A 72 9.01 5.71 -19.95
N ASP A 73 10.05 6.43 -20.37
CA ASP A 73 10.17 7.87 -20.17
C ASP A 73 9.06 8.67 -20.83
N LYS A 74 8.56 8.25 -22.00
CA LYS A 74 7.47 8.96 -22.69
C LYS A 74 6.17 8.80 -21.90
N LEU A 75 5.88 7.59 -21.43
CA LEU A 75 4.68 7.33 -20.62
C LEU A 75 4.75 8.05 -19.27
N ARG A 76 5.90 8.05 -18.59
CA ARG A 76 6.10 8.80 -17.35
C ARG A 76 5.91 10.31 -17.57
N LYS A 77 6.61 10.90 -18.53
CA LYS A 77 6.56 12.36 -18.79
C LYS A 77 5.19 12.84 -19.25
N ASN A 78 4.47 12.03 -20.03
CA ASN A 78 3.20 12.47 -20.64
C ASN A 78 1.95 12.13 -19.80
N HIS A 79 2.02 11.12 -18.92
CA HIS A 79 0.81 10.59 -18.25
C HIS A 79 0.88 10.54 -16.73
N TYR A 80 2.07 10.58 -16.11
CA TYR A 80 2.17 10.63 -14.66
C TYR A 80 1.86 12.04 -14.15
N HIS A 81 0.90 12.15 -13.23
CA HIS A 81 0.47 13.43 -12.63
C HIS A 81 0.67 13.48 -11.12
N GLY A 82 1.41 12.53 -10.55
CA GLY A 82 1.75 12.53 -9.14
C GLY A 82 2.84 13.55 -8.79
N PRO A 83 3.16 13.72 -7.49
CA PRO A 83 4.23 14.60 -7.06
C PRO A 83 5.55 14.20 -7.73
N ALA A 84 6.36 15.19 -8.10
CA ALA A 84 7.66 14.95 -8.71
C ALA A 84 8.49 14.04 -7.80
N VAL A 85 8.95 12.91 -8.33
CA VAL A 85 9.89 12.04 -7.63
C VAL A 85 11.20 12.80 -7.58
N GLN A 86 11.62 13.22 -6.39
CA GLN A 86 12.90 13.88 -6.18
C GLN A 86 14.02 12.93 -6.64
N GLY A 87 14.60 13.15 -7.82
CA GLY A 87 15.69 12.31 -8.34
C GLY A 87 15.79 12.12 -9.86
N ASP A 88 14.89 12.71 -10.66
CA ASP A 88 15.10 12.84 -12.12
C ASP A 88 16.00 14.05 -12.46
#